data_AF-A0A2S7Q7A4-F1
#
_entry.id   AF-A0A2S7Q7A4-F1
#
_cell.length_a   1.000
_cell.length_b   1.000
_cell.length_c   1.000
_cell.angle_alpha   90.00
_cell.angle_beta   90.00
_cell.angle_gamma   90.00
#
_symmetry.space_group_name_H-M   'P 1'
#
loop_
_entity.id
_entity.type
_entity.pdbx_description
1 polymer ?
#
loop_
_entity_poly.entity_id
_entity_poly.type
_entity_poly.pdbx_seq_one_letter_code
_entity_poly.pdbx_strand_id
1 'polypeptide(L)'
;MGPKLWAASRLPFIYYLLTGQLVRRVKEFHDIYGEFYRLAPDEVSFASEQAWNDIYTFRRGHKRAGRDKVWYIGSEISETPPNNQADNLITTTDFKFHARVRGLLSNSFTDESLRTQHPLIQSHADMLISKIKEYAEKPENSVKGARINITDWLNFFTMDIIGDLAFGAPFGCLEKGEYHHWVRTLFSYLKGMSIAAAPRFYPTMEFLFQKLIPKSVIEGQKHHSAYAEKMINRRLDTKSDRPDFMTLS
;
A
#
# COMPACT_ATOMS: atom_id res chain seq x y z
N MET A 1 18.58 -19.23 16.35
CA MET A 1 18.58 -18.26 17.46
C MET A 1 17.41 -17.30 17.28
N GLY A 2 16.85 -16.75 18.36
CA GLY A 2 15.67 -15.87 18.33
C GLY A 2 14.79 -16.00 19.58
N PRO A 3 13.74 -15.17 19.72
CA PRO A 3 12.84 -15.23 20.87
C PRO A 3 12.13 -16.59 20.93
N LYS A 4 12.28 -17.33 22.05
CA LYS A 4 11.79 -18.71 22.17
C LYS A 4 10.29 -18.85 21.87
N LEU A 5 9.46 -17.91 22.35
CA LEU A 5 8.01 -17.93 22.13
C LEU A 5 7.64 -17.73 20.66
N TRP A 6 8.37 -16.86 19.94
CA TRP A 6 8.15 -16.59 18.52
C TRP A 6 8.65 -17.74 17.65
N ALA A 7 9.78 -18.35 18.04
CA ALA A 7 10.29 -19.56 17.39
C ALA A 7 9.33 -20.76 17.54
N ALA A 8 8.56 -20.82 18.63
CA ALA A 8 7.61 -21.90 18.91
C ALA A 8 6.20 -21.66 18.34
N SER A 9 5.77 -20.41 18.22
CA SER A 9 4.40 -20.07 17.81
C SER A 9 4.33 -18.73 17.07
N ARG A 10 3.37 -18.62 16.14
CA ARG A 10 3.07 -17.39 15.41
C ARG A 10 2.12 -16.45 16.16
N LEU A 11 1.63 -16.84 17.35
CA LEU A 11 0.71 -16.01 18.15
C LEU A 11 1.33 -14.65 18.56
N PRO A 12 2.58 -14.57 19.06
CA PRO A 12 3.19 -13.28 19.37
C PRO A 12 3.30 -12.39 18.12
N PHE A 13 3.67 -12.98 16.99
CA PHE A 13 3.74 -12.28 15.71
C PHE A 13 2.38 -11.64 15.35
N ILE A 14 1.31 -12.42 15.40
CA ILE A 14 -0.05 -11.94 15.10
C ILE A 14 -0.48 -10.85 16.07
N TYR A 15 -0.18 -11.01 17.36
CA TYR A 15 -0.49 -9.97 18.35
C TYR A 15 0.16 -8.63 17.96
N TYR A 16 1.47 -8.63 17.70
CA TYR A 16 2.19 -7.40 17.34
C TYR A 16 1.80 -6.86 15.96
N LEU A 17 1.40 -7.72 15.02
CA LEU A 17 0.81 -7.32 13.74
C LEU A 17 -0.49 -6.55 13.95
N LEU A 18 -1.42 -7.12 14.71
CA LEU A 18 -2.75 -6.54 14.94
C LEU A 18 -2.68 -5.26 15.78
N THR A 19 -1.70 -5.13 16.68
CA THR A 19 -1.47 -3.89 17.42
C THR A 19 -0.65 -2.85 16.66
N GLY A 20 -0.18 -3.14 15.44
CA GLY A 20 0.63 -2.22 14.62
C GLY A 20 2.05 -1.98 15.14
N GLN A 21 2.58 -2.88 15.97
CA GLN A 21 3.89 -2.76 16.63
C GLN A 21 4.93 -3.74 16.10
N LEU A 22 4.57 -4.59 15.12
CA LEU A 22 5.44 -5.63 14.57
C LEU A 22 6.79 -5.10 14.07
N VAL A 23 6.79 -4.03 13.27
CA VAL A 23 8.02 -3.45 12.69
C VAL A 23 8.98 -2.99 13.79
N ARG A 24 8.44 -2.35 14.85
CA ARG A 24 9.23 -1.92 16.00
C ARG A 24 9.85 -3.12 16.73
N ARG A 25 9.07 -4.18 16.97
CA ARG A 25 9.58 -5.40 17.62
C ARG A 25 10.62 -6.12 16.77
N VAL A 26 10.42 -6.21 15.46
CA VAL A 26 11.39 -6.81 14.53
C VAL A 26 12.73 -6.07 14.60
N LYS A 27 12.69 -4.72 14.64
CA LYS A 27 13.89 -3.91 14.83
C LYS A 27 14.58 -4.20 16.16
N GLU A 28 13.83 -4.19 17.27
CA GLU A 28 14.37 -4.49 18.60
C GLU A 28 15.00 -5.88 18.66
N PHE A 29 14.45 -6.87 17.95
CA PHE A 29 15.06 -8.19 17.85
C PHE A 29 16.34 -8.21 17.02
N HIS A 30 16.44 -7.43 15.94
CA HIS A 30 17.71 -7.28 15.24
C HIS A 30 18.76 -6.59 16.11
N ASP A 31 18.37 -5.64 16.96
CA ASP A 31 19.28 -5.00 17.92
C ASP A 31 19.82 -6.01 18.97
N ILE A 32 19.05 -7.04 19.32
CA ILE A 32 19.41 -8.04 20.36
C ILE A 32 20.10 -9.29 19.78
N TYR A 33 19.56 -9.85 18.70
CA TYR A 33 19.98 -11.13 18.13
C TYR A 33 20.90 -10.98 16.91
N GLY A 34 21.06 -9.76 16.38
CA GLY A 34 21.95 -9.45 15.27
C GLY A 34 21.30 -9.59 13.89
N GLU A 35 22.13 -9.88 12.89
CA GLU A 35 21.74 -9.81 11.47
C GLU A 35 20.64 -10.79 11.08
N PHE A 36 20.51 -11.93 11.76
CA PHE A 36 19.43 -12.87 11.47
C PHE A 36 18.93 -13.59 12.72
N TYR A 37 17.63 -13.84 12.76
CA TYR A 37 16.99 -14.64 13.79
C TYR A 37 15.70 -15.27 13.28
N ARG A 38 15.24 -16.32 13.96
CA ARG A 38 13.95 -16.94 13.68
C ARG A 38 12.82 -16.06 14.22
N LEU A 39 12.02 -15.50 13.31
CA LEU A 39 10.90 -14.61 13.62
C LEU A 39 9.61 -15.39 13.86
N ALA A 40 9.41 -16.54 13.19
CA ALA A 40 8.28 -17.43 13.41
C ALA A 40 8.75 -18.90 13.24
N PRO A 41 7.93 -19.93 13.54
CA PRO A 41 8.32 -21.33 13.35
C PRO A 41 8.88 -21.63 11.96
N ASP A 42 8.30 -21.00 10.95
CA ASP A 42 8.58 -21.13 9.51
C ASP A 42 9.20 -19.87 8.87
N GLU A 43 9.62 -18.88 9.67
CA GLU A 43 10.10 -17.58 9.18
C GLU A 43 11.42 -17.15 9.83
N VAL A 44 12.36 -16.68 9.00
CA VAL A 44 13.64 -16.12 9.43
C VAL A 44 13.73 -14.69 8.91
N SER A 45 14.07 -13.76 9.80
CA SER A 45 14.28 -12.37 9.46
C SER A 45 15.78 -12.11 9.27
N PHE A 46 16.12 -11.35 8.24
CA PHE A 46 17.49 -10.99 7.88
C PHE A 46 17.61 -9.46 7.77
N ALA A 47 18.73 -8.92 8.26
CA ALA A 47 19.08 -7.51 8.25
C ALA A 47 20.54 -7.33 7.81
N SER A 48 20.95 -8.00 6.73
CA SER A 48 22.27 -7.84 6.11
C SER A 48 22.18 -7.59 4.61
N GLU A 49 23.15 -6.84 4.07
CA GLU A 49 23.26 -6.58 2.63
C GLU A 49 23.48 -7.87 1.83
N GLN A 50 24.27 -8.80 2.38
CA GLN A 50 24.50 -10.10 1.75
C GLN A 50 23.18 -10.86 1.55
N ALA A 51 22.28 -10.85 2.53
CA ALA A 51 20.98 -11.52 2.42
C ALA A 51 20.08 -10.89 1.34
N TRP A 52 20.17 -9.58 1.13
CA TRP A 52 19.46 -8.91 0.03
C TRP A 52 19.91 -9.47 -1.33
N ASN A 53 21.22 -9.57 -1.52
CA ASN A 53 21.79 -10.18 -2.71
C ASN A 53 21.39 -11.67 -2.77
N ASP A 54 21.58 -12.40 -1.68
CA ASP A 54 21.00 -13.71 -1.30
C ASP A 54 19.70 -14.05 -2.01
N ILE A 55 18.70 -13.25 -1.64
CA ILE A 55 17.29 -13.62 -1.76
C ILE A 55 16.65 -12.96 -2.99
N TYR A 56 16.99 -11.71 -3.28
CA TYR A 56 16.26 -10.90 -4.25
C TYR A 56 16.94 -10.72 -5.60
N THR A 57 18.27 -10.89 -5.68
CA THR A 57 18.97 -10.73 -6.97
C THR A 57 18.78 -11.94 -7.87
N PHE A 58 18.75 -11.70 -9.18
CA PHE A 58 18.70 -12.78 -10.16
C PHE A 58 20.04 -13.50 -10.21
N ARG A 59 20.01 -14.82 -10.03
CA ARG A 59 21.17 -15.70 -10.19
C ARG A 59 20.82 -16.89 -11.05
N ARG A 60 21.70 -17.23 -11.98
CA ARG A 60 21.54 -18.42 -12.81
C ARG A 60 21.42 -19.65 -11.90
N GLY A 61 20.40 -20.48 -12.14
CA GLY A 61 20.15 -21.70 -11.37
C GLY A 61 19.46 -21.52 -10.02
N HIS A 62 19.14 -20.28 -9.58
CA HIS A 62 18.42 -20.04 -8.33
C HIS A 62 16.95 -19.72 -8.59
N LYS A 63 16.07 -20.25 -7.73
CA LYS A 63 14.66 -19.88 -7.76
C LYS A 63 14.51 -18.44 -7.28
N ARG A 64 13.69 -17.67 -7.98
CA ARG A 64 13.32 -16.32 -7.55
C ARG A 64 12.53 -16.39 -6.24
N ALA A 65 12.81 -15.49 -5.31
CA ALA A 65 12.02 -15.36 -4.08
C ALA A 65 10.54 -15.14 -4.44
N GLY A 66 9.71 -16.10 -4.01
CA GLY A 66 8.26 -16.00 -4.11
C GLY A 66 7.71 -15.04 -3.07
N ARG A 67 6.55 -14.47 -3.36
CA ARG A 67 5.77 -13.75 -2.35
C ARG A 67 5.07 -14.76 -1.45
N ASP A 68 4.97 -14.44 -0.16
CA ASP A 68 4.28 -15.30 0.80
C ASP A 68 2.78 -15.37 0.48
N LYS A 69 2.29 -16.59 0.23
CA LYS A 69 0.89 -16.82 -0.11
C LYS A 69 -0.06 -16.44 1.02
N VAL A 70 0.35 -16.61 2.28
CA VAL A 70 -0.46 -16.30 3.46
C VAL A 70 -0.74 -14.79 3.53
N TRP A 71 0.26 -13.99 3.18
CA TRP A 71 0.16 -12.53 3.15
C TRP A 71 -0.58 -11.99 1.92
N TYR A 72 -0.29 -12.55 0.75
CA TYR A 72 -0.66 -11.93 -0.52
C TYR A 72 -1.83 -12.60 -1.26
N ILE A 73 -2.07 -13.90 -1.04
CA ILE A 73 -3.24 -14.60 -1.58
C ILE A 73 -4.34 -14.62 -0.51
N GLY A 74 -5.60 -14.59 -0.94
CA GLY A 74 -6.72 -15.08 -0.12
C GLY A 74 -6.46 -16.51 0.37
N SER A 75 -7.30 -17.02 1.25
CA SER A 75 -7.16 -18.38 1.78
C SER A 75 -6.98 -19.42 0.65
N GLU A 76 -6.28 -20.53 0.92
CA GLU A 76 -6.16 -21.66 -0.03
C GLU A 76 -7.55 -22.21 -0.45
N ILE A 77 -8.61 -21.85 0.27
CA ILE A 77 -10.01 -22.21 0.02
C ILE A 77 -10.61 -21.37 -1.14
N SER A 78 -9.99 -20.25 -1.52
CA SER A 78 -10.40 -19.46 -2.69
C SER A 78 -9.18 -19.17 -3.57
N GLU A 79 -8.98 -19.99 -4.61
CA GLU A 79 -8.08 -19.69 -5.73
C GLU A 79 -8.45 -18.40 -6.49
N THR A 80 -9.59 -17.81 -6.14
CA THR A 80 -10.09 -16.53 -6.63
C THR A 80 -9.93 -15.48 -5.53
N PRO A 81 -9.42 -14.27 -5.81
CA PRO A 81 -9.54 -13.17 -4.86
C PRO A 81 -11.02 -12.99 -4.47
N PRO A 82 -11.31 -12.71 -3.20
CA PRO A 82 -12.69 -12.65 -2.72
C PRO A 82 -13.54 -11.73 -3.63
N ASN A 83 -14.63 -12.27 -4.16
CA ASN A 83 -15.61 -11.60 -5.03
C ASN A 83 -15.20 -11.33 -6.50
N ASN A 84 -14.57 -12.28 -7.21
CA ASN A 84 -14.24 -12.12 -8.64
C ASN A 84 -13.38 -10.88 -8.97
N GLN A 85 -12.57 -10.41 -8.02
CA GLN A 85 -11.70 -9.26 -8.27
C GLN A 85 -10.58 -9.64 -9.25
N ALA A 86 -10.11 -8.69 -10.06
CA ALA A 86 -8.95 -8.93 -10.90
C ALA A 86 -7.69 -9.07 -10.02
N ASP A 87 -6.79 -9.99 -10.38
CA ASP A 87 -5.46 -10.02 -9.77
C ASP A 87 -4.71 -8.70 -10.06
N ASN A 88 -3.84 -8.27 -9.16
CA ASN A 88 -3.17 -6.97 -9.25
C ASN A 88 -1.65 -7.09 -9.04
N LEU A 89 -0.91 -6.09 -9.51
CA LEU A 89 0.56 -6.07 -9.45
C LEU A 89 1.12 -6.19 -8.02
N ILE A 90 0.39 -5.68 -7.02
CA ILE A 90 0.85 -5.59 -5.63
C ILE A 90 0.64 -6.90 -4.88
N THR A 91 -0.39 -7.69 -5.19
CA THR A 91 -0.70 -8.92 -4.43
C THR A 91 -0.52 -10.21 -5.21
N THR A 92 -0.33 -10.15 -6.53
CA THR A 92 -0.13 -11.36 -7.33
C THR A 92 1.10 -12.16 -6.87
N THR A 93 0.96 -13.48 -6.80
CA THR A 93 2.07 -14.41 -6.59
C THR A 93 2.57 -15.05 -7.89
N ASP A 94 1.89 -14.81 -9.01
CA ASP A 94 2.32 -15.31 -10.32
C ASP A 94 3.38 -14.38 -10.92
N PHE A 95 4.59 -14.91 -11.09
CA PHE A 95 5.71 -14.20 -11.69
C PHE A 95 5.46 -13.75 -13.14
N LYS A 96 4.73 -14.54 -13.94
CA LYS A 96 4.44 -14.20 -15.35
C LYS A 96 3.43 -13.07 -15.42
N PHE A 97 2.33 -13.19 -14.66
CA PHE A 97 1.35 -12.12 -14.54
C PHE A 97 1.99 -10.82 -14.02
N HIS A 98 2.77 -10.91 -12.94
CA HIS A 98 3.50 -9.77 -12.39
C HIS A 98 4.42 -9.12 -13.42
N ALA A 99 5.24 -9.89 -14.13
CA ALA A 99 6.17 -9.37 -15.14
C ALA A 99 5.42 -8.66 -16.28
N ARG A 100 4.31 -9.23 -16.74
CA ARG A 100 3.46 -8.63 -17.78
C ARG A 100 2.88 -7.29 -17.33
N VAL A 101 2.20 -7.25 -16.17
CA VAL A 101 1.58 -6.02 -15.67
C VAL A 101 2.63 -4.96 -15.31
N ARG A 102 3.78 -5.37 -14.74
CA ARG A 102 4.90 -4.46 -14.47
C ARG A 102 5.47 -3.86 -15.74
N GLY A 103 5.57 -4.64 -16.82
CA GLY A 103 6.04 -4.17 -18.13
C GLY A 103 5.14 -3.08 -18.70
N LEU A 104 3.82 -3.29 -18.66
CA LEU A 104 2.83 -2.28 -19.09
C LEU A 104 2.98 -0.97 -18.30
N LEU A 105 3.12 -1.07 -16.97
CA LEU A 105 3.26 0.12 -16.13
C LEU A 105 4.65 0.77 -16.18
N SER A 106 5.70 0.08 -16.63
CA SER A 106 7.07 0.61 -16.56
C SER A 106 7.31 1.82 -17.45
N ASN A 107 6.59 1.92 -18.57
CA ASN A 107 6.72 3.02 -19.52
C ASN A 107 6.40 4.38 -18.85
N SER A 108 5.38 4.41 -17.98
CA SER A 108 4.97 5.60 -17.23
C SER A 108 6.00 6.12 -16.22
N PHE A 109 7.06 5.35 -15.95
CA PHE A 109 8.15 5.69 -15.02
C PHE A 109 9.50 5.91 -15.72
N THR A 110 9.52 6.06 -17.04
CA THR A 110 10.72 6.42 -17.81
C THR A 110 11.08 7.91 -17.62
N ASP A 111 12.34 8.29 -17.84
CA ASP A 111 12.77 9.71 -17.76
C ASP A 111 11.93 10.62 -18.68
N GLU A 112 11.63 10.13 -19.89
CA GLU A 112 10.78 10.83 -20.85
C GLU A 112 9.35 11.02 -20.32
N SER A 113 8.72 9.95 -19.81
CA SER A 113 7.37 10.05 -19.23
C SER A 113 7.33 11.00 -18.02
N LEU A 114 8.35 10.95 -17.15
CA LEU A 114 8.47 11.82 -16.00
C LEU A 114 8.60 13.30 -16.39
N ARG A 115 9.35 13.61 -17.46
CA ARG A 115 9.44 14.97 -18.01
C ARG A 115 8.08 15.46 -18.52
N THR A 116 7.32 14.59 -19.19
CA THR A 116 6.00 14.95 -19.70
C THR A 116 4.97 15.10 -18.57
N GLN A 117 5.11 14.34 -17.48
CA GLN A 117 4.29 14.46 -16.26
C GLN A 117 4.68 15.65 -15.38
N HIS A 118 5.89 16.20 -15.51
CA HIS A 118 6.42 17.24 -14.63
C HIS A 118 5.51 18.48 -14.50
N PRO A 119 4.94 19.06 -15.57
CA PRO A 119 4.05 20.22 -15.44
C PRO A 119 2.81 19.94 -14.59
N LEU A 120 2.27 18.71 -14.65
CA LEU A 120 1.13 18.30 -13.84
C LEU A 120 1.52 18.27 -12.35
N ILE A 121 2.65 17.62 -12.03
CA ILE A 121 3.16 17.54 -10.66
C ILE A 121 3.48 18.95 -10.11
N GLN A 122 4.08 19.81 -10.93
CA GLN A 122 4.39 21.19 -10.58
C GLN A 122 3.13 21.97 -10.23
N SER A 123 2.04 21.82 -11.00
CA SER A 123 0.78 22.52 -10.70
C SER A 123 0.17 22.12 -9.35
N HIS A 124 0.27 20.85 -8.95
CA HIS A 124 -0.12 20.40 -7.60
C HIS A 124 0.80 20.98 -6.52
N ALA A 125 2.10 21.16 -6.81
CA ALA A 125 3.05 21.73 -5.86
C ALA A 125 2.79 23.23 -5.64
N ASP A 126 2.49 23.94 -6.73
CA ASP A 126 2.09 25.36 -6.68
C ASP A 126 0.78 25.52 -5.89
N MET A 127 -0.20 24.63 -6.10
CA MET A 127 -1.44 24.59 -5.33
C MET A 127 -1.19 24.36 -3.83
N LEU A 128 -0.33 23.40 -3.49
CA LEU A 128 0.06 23.13 -2.10
C LEU A 128 0.63 24.38 -1.43
N ILE A 129 1.59 25.05 -2.07
CA ILE A 129 2.21 26.27 -1.53
C ILE A 129 1.18 27.38 -1.40
N SER A 130 0.37 27.59 -2.43
CA SER A 130 -0.69 28.60 -2.46
C SER A 130 -1.68 28.40 -1.30
N LYS A 131 -2.14 27.17 -1.08
CA LYS A 131 -3.11 26.85 -0.03
C LYS A 131 -2.53 26.93 1.38
N ILE A 132 -1.27 26.54 1.56
CA ILE A 132 -0.56 26.75 2.84
C ILE A 132 -0.43 28.24 3.14
N LYS A 133 -0.11 29.06 2.14
CA LYS A 133 0.00 30.51 2.27
C LYS A 133 -1.36 31.14 2.60
N GLU A 134 -2.40 30.77 1.87
CA GLU A 134 -3.79 31.20 2.13
C GLU A 134 -4.20 30.89 3.58
N TYR A 135 -3.88 29.69 4.08
CA TYR A 135 -4.16 29.31 5.45
C TYR A 135 -3.36 30.11 6.48
N ALA A 136 -2.08 30.38 6.18
CA ALA A 136 -1.20 31.18 7.03
C ALA A 136 -1.64 32.65 7.14
N GLU A 137 -2.18 33.22 6.07
CA GLU A 137 -2.56 34.63 5.96
C GLU A 137 -3.98 34.94 6.49
N LYS A 138 -4.73 33.93 6.99
CA LYS A 138 -6.06 34.16 7.56
C LYS A 138 -5.99 35.14 8.75
N PRO A 139 -6.97 36.07 8.90
CA PRO A 139 -6.96 37.06 9.98
C PRO A 139 -6.86 36.46 11.39
N GLU A 140 -7.46 35.29 11.60
CA GLU A 140 -7.40 34.53 12.84
C GLU A 140 -5.99 34.05 13.22
N ASN A 141 -5.10 33.92 12.23
CA ASN A 141 -3.72 33.47 12.39
C ASN A 141 -2.71 34.63 12.48
N SER A 142 -3.13 35.88 12.27
CA SER A 142 -2.24 37.05 12.20
C SER A 142 -1.48 37.34 13.50
N VAL A 143 -2.00 36.90 14.66
CA VAL A 143 -1.39 37.20 15.97
C VAL A 143 -0.45 36.09 16.45
N LYS A 144 -0.81 34.82 16.24
CA LYS A 144 -0.08 33.65 16.79
C LYS A 144 0.59 32.79 15.73
N GLY A 145 0.41 33.11 14.45
CA GLY A 145 0.77 32.26 13.32
C GLY A 145 -0.19 31.08 13.14
N ALA A 146 -0.21 30.51 11.93
CA ALA A 146 -1.02 29.33 11.64
C ALA A 146 -0.34 28.05 12.15
N ARG A 147 -1.15 27.12 12.66
CA ARG A 147 -0.73 25.75 12.96
C ARG A 147 -1.17 24.84 11.83
N ILE A 148 -0.20 24.21 11.16
CA ILE A 148 -0.44 23.42 9.97
C ILE A 148 0.07 22.00 10.21
N ASN A 149 -0.79 21.00 10.03
CA ASN A 149 -0.37 19.60 10.03
C ASN A 149 0.24 19.26 8.67
N ILE A 150 1.57 19.36 8.55
CA ILE A 150 2.25 19.11 7.28
C ILE A 150 2.05 17.68 6.76
N THR A 151 1.84 16.70 7.63
CA THR A 151 1.55 15.32 7.23
C THR A 151 0.26 15.24 6.43
N ASP A 152 -0.79 15.95 6.84
CA ASP A 152 -2.05 15.97 6.11
C ASP A 152 -1.90 16.65 4.75
N TRP A 153 -1.20 17.79 4.69
CA TRP A 153 -0.98 18.52 3.45
C TRP A 153 -0.13 17.75 2.43
N LEU A 154 0.90 17.04 2.88
CA LEU A 154 1.68 16.13 2.03
C LEU A 154 0.85 14.93 1.57
N ASN A 155 -0.05 14.42 2.40
CA ASN A 155 -0.99 13.39 1.99
C ASN A 155 -2.01 13.92 0.97
N PHE A 156 -2.52 15.15 1.12
CA PHE A 156 -3.40 15.76 0.12
C PHE A 156 -2.70 15.89 -1.23
N PHE A 157 -1.46 16.38 -1.21
CA PHE A 157 -0.62 16.53 -2.40
C PHE A 157 -0.39 15.20 -3.11
N THR A 158 0.05 14.18 -2.38
CA THR A 158 0.33 12.86 -2.97
C THR A 158 -0.94 12.18 -3.51
N MET A 159 -2.07 12.34 -2.82
CA MET A 159 -3.34 11.76 -3.24
C MET A 159 -3.88 12.44 -4.49
N ASP A 160 -3.82 13.77 -4.58
CA ASP A 160 -4.26 14.48 -5.79
C ASP A 160 -3.37 14.17 -6.99
N ILE A 161 -2.04 14.10 -6.82
CA ILE A 161 -1.12 13.66 -7.87
C ILE A 161 -1.47 12.25 -8.35
N ILE A 162 -1.64 11.29 -7.44
CA ILE A 162 -1.91 9.90 -7.85
C ILE A 162 -3.30 9.77 -8.46
N GLY A 163 -4.29 10.54 -8.00
CA GLY A 163 -5.61 10.61 -8.62
C GLY A 163 -5.54 11.13 -10.05
N ASP A 164 -4.77 12.18 -10.26
CA ASP A 164 -4.59 12.80 -11.58
C ASP A 164 -3.82 11.88 -12.54
N LEU A 165 -2.73 11.26 -12.08
CA LEU A 165 -1.91 10.33 -12.88
C LEU A 165 -2.56 8.96 -13.11
N ALA A 166 -3.37 8.44 -12.18
CA ALA A 166 -3.97 7.12 -12.31
C ALA A 166 -5.41 7.15 -12.87
N PHE A 167 -6.20 8.17 -12.53
CA PHE A 167 -7.63 8.27 -12.88
C PHE A 167 -7.96 9.47 -13.78
N GLY A 168 -6.95 10.24 -14.20
CA GLY A 168 -7.10 11.42 -15.04
C GLY A 168 -7.79 12.61 -14.37
N ALA A 169 -8.00 12.56 -13.05
CA ALA A 169 -8.49 13.71 -12.29
C ALA A 169 -8.05 13.65 -10.81
N PRO A 170 -7.70 14.80 -10.20
CA PRO A 170 -7.41 14.86 -8.78
C PRO A 170 -8.66 14.59 -7.92
N PHE A 171 -8.46 14.25 -6.66
CA PHE A 171 -9.56 14.08 -5.70
C PHE A 171 -10.05 15.41 -5.12
N GLY A 172 -9.25 16.48 -5.27
CA GLY A 172 -9.52 17.81 -4.74
C GLY A 172 -9.17 17.93 -3.26
N CYS A 173 -8.23 17.13 -2.76
CA CYS A 173 -7.81 17.18 -1.36
C CYS A 173 -7.08 18.48 -1.03
N LEU A 174 -6.21 18.95 -1.93
CA LEU A 174 -5.46 20.21 -1.78
C LEU A 174 -6.39 21.42 -1.80
N GLU A 175 -7.33 21.44 -2.76
CA GLU A 175 -8.25 22.56 -2.94
C GLU A 175 -9.09 22.80 -1.69
N LYS A 176 -9.60 21.71 -1.10
CA LYS A 176 -10.48 21.74 0.08
C LYS A 176 -9.73 21.74 1.41
N GLY A 177 -8.44 21.36 1.41
CA GLY A 177 -7.67 21.17 2.64
C GLY A 177 -8.18 20.02 3.52
N GLU A 178 -8.80 19.00 2.90
CA GLU A 178 -9.35 17.83 3.59
C GLU A 178 -9.21 16.55 2.77
N TYR A 179 -9.14 15.41 3.46
CA TYR A 179 -9.15 14.11 2.78
C TYR A 179 -10.48 13.87 2.08
N HIS A 180 -10.43 13.60 0.78
CA HIS A 180 -11.54 13.02 0.04
C HIS A 180 -12.04 11.74 0.72
N HIS A 181 -13.37 11.54 0.75
CA HIS A 181 -14.00 10.43 1.49
C HIS A 181 -13.40 9.06 1.13
N TRP A 182 -13.17 8.80 -0.16
CA TRP A 182 -12.55 7.56 -0.62
C TRP A 182 -11.08 7.40 -0.17
N VAL A 183 -10.30 8.48 -0.06
CA VAL A 183 -8.91 8.39 0.42
C VAL A 183 -8.89 7.91 1.88
N ARG A 184 -9.86 8.34 2.69
CA ARG A 184 -9.98 7.86 4.08
C ARG A 184 -10.24 6.36 4.15
N THR A 185 -10.96 5.79 3.18
CA THR A 185 -11.25 4.35 3.16
C THR A 185 -10.01 3.52 2.84
N LEU A 186 -9.01 4.06 2.16
CA LEU A 186 -7.73 3.37 1.89
C LEU A 186 -7.02 2.94 3.18
N PHE A 187 -6.94 3.82 4.18
CA PHE A 187 -6.29 3.48 5.46
C PHE A 187 -7.03 2.39 6.21
N SER A 188 -8.36 2.41 6.18
CA SER A 188 -9.21 1.36 6.75
C SER A 188 -9.06 0.04 5.99
N TYR A 189 -8.94 0.11 4.66
CA TYR A 189 -8.71 -1.04 3.79
C TYR A 189 -7.36 -1.72 4.10
N LEU A 190 -6.27 -0.94 4.22
CA LEU A 190 -4.95 -1.46 4.58
C LEU A 190 -4.96 -2.16 5.95
N LYS A 191 -5.60 -1.56 6.97
CA LYS A 191 -5.80 -2.20 8.28
C LYS A 191 -6.62 -3.49 8.15
N GLY A 192 -7.65 -3.46 7.32
CA GLY A 192 -8.48 -4.62 7.01
C GLY A 192 -7.68 -5.79 6.45
N MET A 193 -6.73 -5.53 5.55
CA MET A 193 -5.84 -6.56 5.02
C MET A 193 -4.99 -7.21 6.12
N SER A 194 -4.42 -6.43 7.03
CA SER A 194 -3.64 -6.98 8.16
C SER A 194 -4.49 -7.84 9.09
N ILE A 195 -5.73 -7.42 9.38
CA ILE A 195 -6.69 -8.19 10.20
C ILE A 195 -7.10 -9.48 9.47
N ALA A 196 -7.35 -9.42 8.17
CA ALA A 196 -7.75 -10.57 7.37
C ALA A 196 -6.61 -11.58 7.14
N ALA A 197 -5.35 -11.15 7.23
CA ALA A 197 -4.18 -12.02 7.11
C ALA A 197 -3.92 -12.85 8.38
N ALA A 198 -4.17 -12.30 9.57
CA ALA A 198 -3.93 -12.98 10.84
C ALA A 198 -4.57 -14.39 10.97
N PRO A 199 -5.86 -14.61 10.61
CA PRO A 199 -6.51 -15.92 10.59
C PRO A 199 -5.76 -16.98 9.77
N ARG A 200 -5.08 -16.57 8.69
CA ARG A 200 -4.53 -17.45 7.66
C ARG A 200 -3.28 -18.19 8.13
N PHE A 201 -2.62 -17.70 9.18
CA PHE A 201 -1.51 -18.40 9.83
C PHE A 201 -1.94 -19.66 10.60
N TYR A 202 -3.24 -19.84 10.84
CA TYR A 202 -3.83 -21.02 11.49
C TYR A 202 -5.00 -21.56 10.65
N PRO A 203 -4.74 -22.20 9.50
CA PRO A 203 -5.76 -22.59 8.52
C PRO A 203 -6.85 -23.50 9.12
N THR A 204 -6.51 -24.34 10.10
CA THR A 204 -7.48 -25.20 10.80
C THR A 204 -8.54 -24.43 11.59
N MET A 205 -8.24 -23.18 11.97
CA MET A 205 -9.14 -22.30 12.73
C MET A 205 -9.57 -21.07 11.93
N GLU A 206 -9.26 -21.04 10.64
CA GLU A 206 -9.50 -19.88 9.79
C GLU A 206 -10.97 -19.47 9.76
N PHE A 207 -11.90 -20.44 9.61
CA PHE A 207 -13.34 -20.18 9.60
C PHE A 207 -13.84 -19.46 10.86
N LEU A 208 -13.29 -19.80 12.03
CA LEU A 208 -13.67 -19.15 13.30
C LEU A 208 -13.16 -17.71 13.34
N PHE A 209 -11.92 -17.49 12.93
CA PHE A 209 -11.31 -16.17 12.91
C PHE A 209 -11.88 -15.25 11.81
N GLN A 210 -12.31 -15.80 10.66
CA GLN A 210 -13.00 -15.04 9.62
C GLN A 210 -14.33 -14.46 10.12
N LYS A 211 -15.07 -15.18 10.99
CA LYS A 211 -16.30 -14.66 11.63
C LYS A 211 -16.04 -13.50 12.61
N LEU A 212 -14.81 -13.36 13.10
CA LEU A 212 -14.40 -12.27 13.98
C LEU A 212 -14.00 -11.00 13.21
N ILE A 213 -13.87 -11.07 11.88
CA ILE A 213 -13.58 -9.88 11.05
C ILE A 213 -14.78 -8.90 11.16
N PRO A 214 -14.55 -7.65 11.60
CA PRO A 214 -15.63 -6.68 11.73
C PRO A 214 -16.34 -6.41 10.39
N LYS A 215 -17.67 -6.37 10.40
CA LYS A 215 -18.46 -6.07 9.18
C LYS A 215 -18.07 -4.75 8.52
N SER A 216 -17.69 -3.76 9.32
CA SER A 216 -17.19 -2.46 8.84
C SER A 216 -15.94 -2.56 7.96
N VAL A 217 -15.08 -3.55 8.20
CA VAL A 217 -13.89 -3.81 7.37
C VAL A 217 -14.31 -4.37 6.01
N ILE A 218 -15.23 -5.33 5.99
CA ILE A 218 -15.74 -5.96 4.77
C ILE A 218 -16.49 -4.92 3.92
N GLU A 219 -17.35 -4.11 4.55
CA GLU A 219 -18.11 -3.06 3.88
C GLU A 219 -17.20 -1.95 3.36
N GLY A 220 -16.19 -1.54 4.14
CA GLY A 220 -15.16 -0.60 3.72
C GLY A 220 -14.39 -1.08 2.48
N GLN A 221 -14.04 -2.37 2.41
CA GLN A 221 -13.43 -2.97 1.23
C GLN A 221 -14.36 -2.88 0.00
N LYS A 222 -15.65 -3.21 0.14
CA LYS A 222 -16.61 -3.11 -0.97
C LYS A 222 -16.74 -1.69 -1.49
N HIS A 223 -16.86 -0.70 -0.60
CA HIS A 223 -16.92 0.72 -1.00
C HIS A 223 -15.64 1.18 -1.69
N HIS A 224 -14.48 0.75 -1.20
CA HIS A 224 -13.19 1.08 -1.79
C HIS A 224 -13.09 0.54 -3.23
N SER A 225 -13.42 -0.75 -3.44
CA SER A 225 -13.41 -1.39 -4.75
C SER A 225 -14.41 -0.76 -5.73
N ALA A 226 -15.65 -0.51 -5.30
CA ALA A 226 -16.70 0.05 -6.17
C ALA A 226 -16.35 1.46 -6.68
N TYR A 227 -15.75 2.30 -5.84
CA TYR A 227 -15.31 3.62 -6.26
C TYR A 227 -14.11 3.54 -7.22
N ALA A 228 -13.15 2.64 -6.97
CA ALA A 228 -12.03 2.43 -7.88
C ALA A 228 -12.51 2.01 -9.28
N GLU A 229 -13.44 1.05 -9.34
CA GLU A 229 -14.08 0.61 -10.59
C GLU A 229 -14.76 1.77 -11.32
N LYS A 230 -15.53 2.60 -10.60
CA LYS A 230 -16.15 3.80 -11.17
C LYS A 230 -15.13 4.76 -11.78
N MET A 231 -14.02 5.02 -11.10
CA MET A 231 -12.98 5.94 -11.59
C MET A 231 -12.24 5.38 -12.80
N ILE A 232 -11.94 4.08 -12.80
CA ILE A 232 -11.32 3.37 -13.92
C ILE A 232 -12.24 3.42 -15.14
N ASN A 233 -13.52 3.04 -15.00
CA ASN A 233 -14.47 3.05 -16.10
C ASN A 233 -14.62 4.46 -16.69
N ARG A 234 -14.76 5.47 -15.84
CA ARG A 234 -14.77 6.88 -16.29
C ARG A 234 -13.52 7.23 -17.09
N ARG A 235 -12.34 6.80 -16.64
CA ARG A 235 -11.07 7.07 -17.32
C ARG A 235 -10.96 6.35 -18.67
N LEU A 236 -11.44 5.10 -18.76
CA LEU A 236 -11.48 4.32 -19.99
C LEU A 236 -12.44 4.92 -21.03
N ASP A 237 -13.57 5.46 -20.58
CA ASP A 237 -14.56 6.10 -21.45
C ASP A 237 -14.11 7.50 -21.93
N THR A 238 -13.10 8.08 -21.30
CA THR A 238 -12.58 9.41 -21.63
C THR A 238 -11.37 9.29 -22.57
N LYS A 239 -11.52 9.73 -23.82
CA LYS A 239 -10.35 9.91 -24.72
C LYS A 239 -9.55 11.13 -24.26
N SER A 240 -8.27 10.92 -23.98
CA SER A 240 -7.42 11.99 -23.46
C SER A 240 -5.96 11.76 -23.84
N ASP A 241 -5.31 12.82 -24.33
CA ASP A 241 -3.86 12.84 -24.60
C ASP A 241 -3.06 13.29 -23.37
N ARG A 242 -3.67 13.24 -22.18
CA ARG A 242 -3.00 13.58 -20.93
C ARG A 242 -1.81 12.63 -20.71
N PRO A 243 -0.67 13.13 -20.21
CA PRO A 243 0.49 12.31 -19.90
C PRO A 243 0.30 11.57 -18.58
N ASP A 244 -0.68 10.67 -18.53
CA ASP A 244 -1.03 9.89 -17.35
C ASP A 244 -0.62 8.41 -17.53
N PHE A 245 -0.82 7.59 -16.49
CA PHE A 245 -0.39 6.19 -16.51
C PHE A 245 -1.11 5.34 -17.56
N MET A 246 -2.30 5.74 -18.01
CA MET A 246 -3.12 4.96 -18.95
C MET A 246 -2.81 5.31 -20.41
N THR A 247 -2.36 6.54 -20.68
CA THR A 247 -1.94 6.96 -22.02
C THR A 247 -0.47 6.64 -22.31
N LEU A 248 0.37 6.55 -21.26
CA LEU A 248 1.80 6.28 -21.36
C LEU A 248 2.18 4.80 -21.17
N SER A 249 1.23 3.90 -20.93
CA SER A 249 1.45 2.46 -20.73
C SER A 249 1.45 1.66 -22.02
#